data_AF-K2ATC5-F1
#
_entry.id   AF-K2ATC5-F1
#
_cell.length_a   1.000
_cell.length_b   1.000
_cell.length_c   1.000
_cell.angle_alpha   90.00
_cell.angle_beta   90.00
_cell.angle_gamma   90.00
#
_symmetry.space_group_name_H-M   'P 1'
#
loop_
_entity.id
_entity.type
_entity.pdbx_description
1 polymer ?
#
loop_
_entity_poly.entity_id
_entity_poly.type
_entity_poly.pdbx_seq_one_letter_code
_entity_poly.pdbx_strand_id
1 'polypeptide(L)'
;MPKPSAFVLAAIRVLLGADAIVGVVTGQAMPVFVSAAALFLTFAPGHLAHRAQLTLPSSFLAAIAVFVMASLYLGELHSFYDRFWWWDIALHFFSALGVGIIGFLLVLMMFEGDRYAAPPWALGLLSFCLAITVGALWEIFEYAMD
;
A
#
# COMPACT_ATOMS: atom_id res chain seq x y z
N MET A 1 22.07 9.88 13.00
CA MET A 1 21.92 9.50 11.57
C MET A 1 20.46 9.10 11.35
N PRO A 2 19.80 9.53 10.27
CA PRO A 2 18.44 9.08 9.97
C PRO A 2 18.41 7.55 9.80
N LYS A 3 17.31 6.92 10.23
CA LYS A 3 17.10 5.47 10.03
C LYS A 3 17.10 5.17 8.52
N PRO A 4 17.64 4.04 8.05
CA PRO A 4 17.66 3.70 6.62
C PRO A 4 16.27 3.79 5.95
N SER A 5 15.21 3.40 6.65
CA SER A 5 13.84 3.51 6.15
C SER A 5 13.36 4.96 5.95
N ALA A 6 13.81 5.90 6.79
CA ALA A 6 13.50 7.31 6.61
C ALA A 6 14.21 7.88 5.37
N PHE A 7 15.43 7.42 5.09
CA PHE A 7 16.15 7.78 3.88
C PHE A 7 15.44 7.24 2.63
N VAL A 8 15.05 5.97 2.62
CA VAL A 8 14.29 5.37 1.51
C VAL A 8 13.00 6.14 1.23
N LEU A 9 12.22 6.42 2.28
CA LEU A 9 10.97 7.18 2.15
C LEU A 9 11.22 8.59 1.57
N ALA A 10 12.26 9.28 2.03
CA ALA A 10 12.60 10.61 1.52
C ALA A 10 13.05 10.55 0.06
N ALA A 11 13.88 9.57 -0.32
CA ALA A 11 14.35 9.39 -1.68
C ALA A 11 13.19 9.14 -2.66
N ILE A 12 12.25 8.26 -2.29
CA ILE A 12 11.03 7.99 -3.07
C ILE A 12 10.23 9.27 -3.30
N ARG A 13 9.99 10.05 -2.25
CA ARG A 13 9.21 11.30 -2.33
C ARG A 13 9.90 12.36 -3.19
N VAL A 14 11.23 12.49 -3.05
CA VAL A 14 12.02 13.42 -3.88
C VAL A 14 11.96 13.01 -5.34
N LEU A 15 12.09 11.72 -5.65
CA LEU A 15 12.01 11.21 -7.01
C LEU A 15 10.64 11.50 -7.63
N LEU A 16 9.55 11.13 -6.95
CA LEU A 16 8.18 11.38 -7.43
C LEU A 16 7.91 12.88 -7.61
N GLY A 17 8.37 13.71 -6.66
CA GLY A 17 8.22 15.15 -6.75
C GLY A 17 9.00 15.76 -7.93
N ALA A 18 10.24 15.29 -8.15
CA ALA A 18 11.05 15.72 -9.29
C ALA A 18 10.42 15.32 -10.62
N ASP A 19 9.93 14.09 -10.74
CA ASP A 19 9.30 13.59 -11.97
C ASP A 19 7.98 14.32 -12.27
N ALA A 20 7.17 14.59 -11.23
CA ALA A 20 5.97 15.43 -11.39
C ALA A 20 6.32 16.84 -11.90
N ILE A 21 7.40 17.46 -11.41
CA ILE A 21 7.86 18.78 -11.89
C ILE A 21 8.33 18.69 -13.35
N VAL A 22 9.12 17.68 -13.70
CA VAL A 22 9.57 17.44 -15.08
C VAL A 22 8.37 17.24 -16.01
N GLY A 23 7.37 16.49 -15.58
CA GLY A 23 6.10 16.31 -16.30
C GLY A 23 5.39 17.65 -16.57
N VAL A 24 5.33 18.54 -15.56
CA VAL A 24 4.74 19.89 -15.74
C VAL A 24 5.54 20.72 -16.75
N VAL A 25 6.87 20.74 -16.63
CA VAL A 25 7.74 21.52 -17.53
C VAL A 25 7.69 21.01 -18.97
N THR A 26 7.55 19.70 -19.15
CA THR A 26 7.46 19.06 -20.48
C THR A 26 6.04 19.01 -21.03
N GLY A 27 5.04 19.44 -20.26
CA GLY A 27 3.62 19.43 -20.66
C GLY A 27 3.00 18.03 -20.73
N GLN A 28 3.58 17.05 -20.05
CA GLN A 28 3.11 15.66 -20.08
C GLN A 28 2.13 15.38 -18.94
N ALA A 29 0.83 15.30 -19.25
CA ALA A 29 -0.22 15.14 -18.24
C ALA A 29 -0.14 13.80 -17.47
N MET A 30 0.17 12.69 -18.14
CA MET A 30 0.22 11.37 -17.51
C MET A 30 1.32 11.25 -16.45
N PRO A 31 2.60 11.58 -16.73
CA PRO A 31 3.64 11.64 -15.69
C PRO A 31 3.27 12.54 -14.51
N VAL A 32 2.68 13.72 -14.76
CA VAL A 32 2.25 14.63 -13.69
C VAL A 32 1.21 13.95 -12.80
N PHE A 33 0.17 13.38 -13.40
CA PHE A 33 -0.91 12.74 -12.66
C PHE A 33 -0.40 11.57 -11.83
N VAL A 34 0.30 10.62 -12.45
CA VAL A 34 0.78 9.39 -11.79
C VAL A 34 1.78 9.72 -10.68
N SER A 35 2.80 10.55 -10.96
CA SER A 35 3.83 10.89 -9.99
C SER A 35 3.27 11.73 -8.83
N ALA A 36 2.32 12.64 -9.08
CA ALA A 36 1.66 13.41 -8.02
C ALA A 36 0.73 12.54 -7.17
N ALA A 37 -0.05 11.65 -7.77
CA ALA A 37 -0.93 10.72 -7.06
C ALA A 37 -0.11 9.76 -6.17
N ALA A 38 0.95 9.17 -6.73
CA ALA A 38 1.88 8.33 -5.98
C ALA A 38 2.50 9.10 -4.82
N LEU A 39 2.97 10.34 -5.05
CA LEU A 39 3.55 11.18 -4.02
C LEU A 39 2.55 11.43 -2.88
N PHE A 40 1.33 11.84 -3.20
CA PHE A 40 0.25 12.05 -2.24
C PHE A 40 -0.03 10.80 -1.39
N LEU A 41 -0.14 9.63 -2.05
CA LEU A 41 -0.38 8.36 -1.36
C LEU A 41 0.76 7.98 -0.41
N THR A 42 2.01 8.40 -0.65
CA THR A 42 3.09 8.17 0.33
C THR A 42 2.92 8.95 1.64
N PHE A 43 2.12 10.03 1.65
CA PHE A 43 1.85 10.83 2.86
C PHE A 43 0.57 10.40 3.57
N ALA A 44 -0.40 9.85 2.84
CA ALA A 44 -1.72 9.51 3.36
C ALA A 44 -1.70 8.60 4.61
N PRO A 45 -0.93 7.49 4.68
CA PRO A 45 -0.93 6.61 5.85
C PRO A 45 -0.45 7.31 7.13
N GLY A 46 0.59 8.14 7.03
CA GLY A 46 1.12 8.88 8.18
C GLY A 46 0.12 9.92 8.69
N HIS A 47 -0.57 10.61 7.78
CA HIS A 47 -1.60 11.58 8.13
C HIS A 47 -2.83 10.92 8.78
N LEU A 48 -3.29 9.80 8.22
CA LEU A 48 -4.40 9.02 8.76
C LEU A 48 -4.06 8.41 10.13
N ALA A 49 -2.86 7.89 10.31
CA ALA A 49 -2.40 7.37 11.59
C ALA A 49 -2.39 8.48 12.66
N HIS A 50 -1.86 9.66 12.33
CA HIS A 50 -1.88 10.80 13.25
C HIS A 50 -3.32 11.21 13.63
N ARG A 51 -4.26 11.24 12.67
CA ARG A 51 -5.70 11.48 12.94
C ARG A 51 -6.29 10.44 13.91
N ALA A 52 -5.86 9.19 13.79
CA ALA A 52 -6.26 8.08 14.66
C ALA A 52 -5.45 8.00 15.97
N GLN A 53 -4.58 8.97 16.26
CA GLN A 53 -3.68 8.96 17.42
C GLN A 53 -2.73 7.75 17.45
N LEU A 54 -2.40 7.21 16.28
CA LEU A 54 -1.49 6.11 16.08
C LEU A 54 -0.13 6.63 15.58
N THR A 55 0.94 6.00 16.05
CA THR A 55 2.30 6.24 15.57
C THR A 55 2.78 5.07 14.73
N LEU A 56 2.91 5.26 13.41
CA LEU A 56 3.45 4.23 12.52
C LEU A 56 4.98 4.26 12.49
N PRO A 57 5.65 3.10 12.55
CA PRO A 57 7.10 3.02 12.36
C PRO A 57 7.51 3.54 10.97
N SER A 58 8.69 4.19 10.89
CA SER A 58 9.22 4.68 9.61
C SER A 58 9.45 3.57 8.59
N SER A 59 9.72 2.33 9.04
CA SER A 59 9.80 1.15 8.17
C SER A 59 8.47 0.81 7.51
N PHE A 60 7.35 0.95 8.22
CA PHE A 60 6.02 0.68 7.70
C PHE A 60 5.62 1.71 6.65
N LEU A 61 5.88 2.99 6.92
CA LEU A 61 5.67 4.07 5.95
C LEU A 61 6.55 3.90 4.70
N ALA A 62 7.80 3.48 4.88
CA ALA A 62 8.69 3.20 3.75
C ALA A 62 8.21 2.01 2.92
N ALA A 63 7.72 0.94 3.55
CA ALA A 63 7.17 -0.22 2.84
C ALA A 63 5.94 0.17 1.99
N ILE A 64 5.02 0.98 2.52
CA ILE A 64 3.89 1.51 1.75
C ILE A 64 4.38 2.39 0.60
N ALA A 65 5.36 3.27 0.85
CA ALA A 65 5.89 4.13 -0.20
C ALA A 65 6.59 3.34 -1.33
N VAL A 66 7.28 2.25 -1.00
CA VAL A 66 7.84 1.31 -1.98
C VAL A 66 6.74 0.63 -2.76
N PHE A 67 5.69 0.15 -2.09
CA PHE A 67 4.53 -0.47 -2.74
C PHE A 67 3.85 0.49 -3.73
N VAL A 68 3.57 1.73 -3.31
CA VAL A 68 2.96 2.78 -4.14
C VAL A 68 3.84 3.14 -5.33
N MET A 69 5.16 3.28 -5.12
CA MET A 69 6.12 3.49 -6.21
C MET A 69 6.12 2.30 -7.18
N ALA A 70 6.05 1.07 -6.68
CA ALA A 70 6.06 -0.13 -7.51
C ALA A 70 4.77 -0.29 -8.33
N SER A 71 3.60 0.00 -7.75
CA SER A 71 2.31 -0.15 -8.43
C SER A 71 2.01 0.98 -9.41
N LEU A 72 2.22 2.24 -9.03
CA LEU A 72 1.84 3.38 -9.86
C LEU A 72 2.98 3.86 -10.75
N TYR A 73 4.13 4.18 -10.14
CA TYR A 73 5.21 4.78 -10.89
C TYR A 73 5.90 3.75 -11.78
N LEU A 74 6.36 2.62 -11.23
CA LEU A 74 6.98 1.57 -12.04
C LEU A 74 5.96 0.80 -12.87
N GLY A 75 4.84 0.42 -12.25
CA GLY A 75 3.73 -0.30 -12.89
C GLY A 75 3.18 0.47 -14.09
N GLU A 76 2.59 1.64 -13.86
CA GLU A 76 1.88 2.37 -14.92
C GLU A 76 2.78 3.29 -15.73
N LEU A 77 3.53 4.17 -15.08
CA LEU A 77 4.29 5.17 -15.82
C LEU A 77 5.45 4.54 -16.61
N HIS A 78 6.04 3.45 -16.12
CA HIS A 78 7.14 2.73 -16.79
C HIS A 78 6.75 1.36 -17.37
N SER A 79 5.44 1.07 -17.40
CA SER A 79 4.83 -0.12 -18.01
C SER A 79 5.37 -1.45 -17.49
N PHE A 80 5.65 -1.56 -16.18
CA PHE A 80 6.15 -2.82 -15.61
C PHE A 80 5.11 -3.94 -15.62
N TYR A 81 3.81 -3.62 -15.58
CA TYR A 81 2.74 -4.61 -15.73
C TYR A 81 2.83 -5.37 -17.06
N ASP A 82 3.14 -4.67 -18.15
CA ASP A 82 3.30 -5.29 -19.48
C ASP A 82 4.66 -6.00 -19.64
N ARG A 83 5.70 -5.45 -19.02
CA ARG A 83 7.09 -5.87 -19.24
C ARG A 83 7.49 -7.09 -18.41
N PHE A 84 6.90 -7.27 -17.24
CA PHE A 84 7.27 -8.32 -16.30
C PHE A 84 6.03 -9.09 -15.86
N TRP A 85 5.86 -10.30 -16.39
CA TRP A 85 4.69 -11.16 -16.15
C TRP A 85 4.38 -11.46 -14.67
N TRP A 86 5.38 -11.36 -13.79
CA TRP A 86 5.22 -11.64 -12.35
C TRP A 86 4.97 -10.37 -11.52
N TRP A 87 5.10 -9.18 -12.12
CA TRP A 87 5.04 -7.91 -11.40
C TRP A 87 3.70 -7.73 -10.71
N ASP A 88 2.63 -7.97 -11.46
CA ASP A 88 1.27 -7.89 -10.96
C ASP A 88 1.00 -8.90 -9.83
N ILE A 89 1.42 -10.16 -10.02
CA ILE A 89 1.30 -11.23 -9.01
C ILE A 89 2.02 -10.84 -7.71
N ALA A 90 3.21 -10.25 -7.82
CA ALA A 90 3.96 -9.81 -6.65
C ALA A 90 3.25 -8.67 -5.90
N LEU A 91 2.71 -7.69 -6.62
CA LEU A 91 1.95 -6.59 -6.02
C LEU A 91 0.66 -7.09 -5.35
N HIS A 92 -0.08 -7.99 -6.01
CA HIS A 92 -1.25 -8.63 -5.42
C HIS A 92 -0.92 -9.44 -4.17
N PHE A 93 0.20 -10.15 -4.15
CA PHE A 93 0.65 -10.86 -2.95
C PHE A 93 0.93 -9.89 -1.79
N PHE A 94 1.65 -8.80 -2.01
CA PHE A 94 1.98 -7.85 -0.96
C PHE A 94 0.77 -7.03 -0.48
N SER A 95 -0.16 -6.68 -1.37
CA SER A 95 -1.41 -6.03 -0.99
C SER A 95 -2.29 -6.97 -0.16
N ALA A 96 -2.48 -8.21 -0.60
CA ALA A 96 -3.23 -9.24 0.12
C ALA A 96 -2.62 -9.55 1.49
N LEU A 97 -1.29 -9.59 1.60
CA LEU A 97 -0.58 -9.74 2.87
C LEU A 97 -0.88 -8.58 3.82
N GLY A 98 -0.83 -7.33 3.32
CA GLY A 98 -1.14 -6.14 4.11
C GLY A 98 -2.57 -6.14 4.63
N VAL A 99 -3.55 -6.42 3.76
CA VAL A 99 -4.96 -6.58 4.12
C VAL A 99 -5.15 -7.72 5.12
N GLY A 100 -4.46 -8.85 4.94
CA GLY A 100 -4.52 -9.99 5.86
C GLY A 100 -3.99 -9.67 7.26
N ILE A 101 -2.88 -8.92 7.37
CA ILE A 101 -2.37 -8.45 8.67
C ILE A 101 -3.37 -7.51 9.35
N ILE A 102 -3.95 -6.56 8.61
CA ILE A 102 -4.96 -5.64 9.14
C ILE A 102 -6.19 -6.43 9.60
N GLY A 103 -6.67 -7.36 8.77
CA GLY A 103 -7.80 -8.22 9.09
C GLY A 103 -7.55 -9.07 10.34
N PHE A 104 -6.35 -9.63 10.47
CA PHE A 104 -5.95 -10.36 11.67
C PHE A 104 -5.97 -9.49 12.92
N LEU A 105 -5.41 -8.27 12.86
CA LEU A 105 -5.42 -7.35 14.00
C LEU A 105 -6.85 -6.96 14.39
N LEU A 106 -7.73 -6.71 13.42
CA LEU A 106 -9.14 -6.40 13.68
C LEU A 106 -9.84 -7.57 14.38
N VAL A 107 -9.71 -8.78 13.84
CA VAL A 107 -10.30 -9.98 14.47
C VAL A 107 -9.71 -10.21 15.85
N LEU A 108 -8.39 -10.10 16.02
CA LEU A 108 -7.72 -10.26 17.32
C LEU A 108 -8.25 -9.27 18.37
N MET A 109 -8.38 -7.99 18.01
CA MET A 109 -8.90 -6.95 18.91
C MET A 109 -10.35 -7.19 19.33
N MET A 110 -11.16 -7.85 18.49
CA MET A 110 -12.54 -8.22 18.85
C MET A 110 -12.61 -9.29 19.95
N PHE A 111 -11.56 -10.12 20.08
CA PHE A 111 -11.49 -11.19 21.10
C PHE A 111 -10.57 -10.82 22.28
N GLU A 112 -10.02 -9.61 22.30
CA GLU A 112 -9.14 -9.14 23.37
C GLU A 112 -9.93 -8.93 24.67
N GLY A 113 -9.49 -9.60 25.76
CA GLY A 113 -10.12 -9.48 27.09
C GLY A 113 -11.26 -10.45 27.39
N ASP A 114 -11.65 -11.33 26.46
CA ASP A 114 -12.71 -12.32 26.70
C ASP A 114 -12.16 -13.70 27.12
N ARG A 115 -12.85 -14.34 28.07
CA ARG A 115 -12.62 -15.71 28.54
C ARG A 115 -12.98 -16.78 27.49
N TYR A 116 -13.71 -16.39 26.44
CA TYR A 116 -14.01 -17.21 25.26
C TYR A 116 -13.00 -17.00 24.12
N ALA A 117 -11.73 -16.80 24.46
CA ALA A 117 -10.63 -16.56 23.54
C ALA A 117 -10.74 -17.46 22.30
N ALA A 118 -10.91 -16.84 21.13
CA ALA A 118 -10.97 -17.56 19.87
C ALA A 118 -9.69 -18.40 19.72
N PRO A 119 -9.80 -19.71 19.46
CA PRO A 119 -8.61 -20.54 19.30
C PRO A 119 -7.79 -20.03 18.09
N PRO A 120 -6.46 -20.20 18.09
CA PRO A 120 -5.59 -19.65 17.04
C PRO A 120 -6.03 -20.01 15.61
N TRP A 121 -6.59 -21.21 15.42
CA TRP A 121 -7.11 -21.63 14.11
C TRP A 121 -8.33 -20.81 13.66
N ALA A 122 -9.20 -20.40 14.59
CA ALA A 122 -10.39 -19.61 14.29
C ALA A 122 -10.00 -18.16 13.95
N LEU A 123 -9.05 -17.59 14.69
CA LEU A 123 -8.45 -16.29 14.34
C LEU A 123 -7.84 -16.33 12.94
N GLY A 124 -7.05 -17.36 12.64
CA GLY A 124 -6.45 -17.56 11.32
C GLY A 124 -7.48 -17.69 10.20
N LEU A 125 -8.52 -18.50 10.41
CA LEU A 125 -9.59 -18.70 9.43
C LEU A 125 -10.37 -17.40 9.16
N LEU A 126 -10.79 -16.69 10.20
CA LEU A 126 -11.52 -15.42 10.04
C LEU A 126 -10.69 -14.35 9.34
N SER A 127 -9.40 -14.26 9.69
CA SER A 127 -8.45 -13.34 9.03
C SER A 127 -8.28 -13.67 7.55
N PHE A 128 -8.17 -14.96 7.23
CA PHE A 128 -8.10 -15.44 5.84
C PHE A 128 -9.39 -15.12 5.07
N CYS A 129 -10.56 -15.42 5.63
CA CYS A 129 -11.84 -15.09 5.00
C CYS A 129 -12.00 -13.59 4.75
N LEU A 130 -11.58 -12.75 5.70
CA LEU A 130 -11.62 -11.30 5.56
C LEU A 130 -10.67 -10.83 4.44
N ALA A 131 -9.44 -11.35 4.41
CA ALA A 131 -8.47 -11.01 3.36
C ALA A 131 -8.97 -11.39 1.96
N ILE A 132 -9.49 -12.61 1.80
CA ILE A 132 -10.09 -13.07 0.54
C ILE A 132 -11.29 -12.23 0.15
N THR A 133 -12.15 -11.86 1.10
CA THR A 133 -13.34 -11.04 0.83
C THR A 133 -12.95 -9.66 0.30
N VAL A 134 -12.02 -8.98 0.98
CA VAL A 134 -11.54 -7.66 0.54
C VAL A 134 -10.83 -7.75 -0.81
N GLY A 135 -9.99 -8.78 -1.02
CA GLY A 135 -9.36 -9.03 -2.31
C GLY A 135 -10.39 -9.24 -3.42
N ALA A 136 -11.37 -10.13 -3.24
CA ALA A 136 -12.40 -10.36 -4.25
C ALA A 136 -13.24 -9.12 -4.55
N LEU A 137 -13.55 -8.28 -3.55
CA LEU A 137 -14.23 -7.01 -3.77
C LEU A 137 -13.37 -6.02 -4.57
N TRP A 138 -12.06 -6.03 -4.36
CA TRP A 138 -11.12 -5.24 -5.16
C TRP A 138 -11.15 -5.68 -6.62
N GLU A 139 -11.02 -6.97 -6.91
CA GLU A 139 -11.06 -7.50 -8.29
C GLU A 139 -12.38 -7.17 -9.01
N ILE A 140 -13.52 -7.27 -8.30
CA ILE A 140 -14.83 -6.92 -8.86
C ILE A 140 -14.89 -5.43 -9.21
N PHE A 141 -14.33 -4.57 -8.35
CA PHE A 141 -14.26 -3.14 -8.61
C PHE A 141 -13.33 -2.82 -9.79
N GLU A 142 -12.15 -3.43 -9.82
CA GLU A 142 -11.17 -3.26 -10.90
C GLU A 142 -11.77 -3.68 -12.25
N TYR A 143 -12.35 -4.87 -12.34
CA TYR A 143 -13.03 -5.35 -13.55
C TYR A 143 -14.18 -4.44 -14.02
N ALA A 144 -14.82 -3.70 -13.10
CA ALA A 144 -15.88 -2.76 -13.47
C ALA A 144 -15.35 -1.39 -13.96
N MET A 145 -14.08 -1.08 -13.69
CA MET A 145 -13.41 0.16 -14.07
C MET A 145 -12.58 0.01 -15.35
N ASP A 146 -12.06 -1.19 -15.62
CA ASP A 146 -11.39 -1.59 -16.87
C ASP A 146 -12.35 -1.62 -18.08
#